data_AF-A0A6B3M1Q4-F1
#
_entry.id   AF-A0A6B3M1Q4-F1
#
_cell.length_a   1.000
_cell.length_b   1.000
_cell.length_c   1.000
_cell.angle_alpha   90.00
_cell.angle_beta   90.00
_cell.angle_gamma   90.00
#
_symmetry.space_group_name_H-M   'P 1'
#
loop_
_entity.id
_entity.type
_entity.pdbx_description
1 polymer ?
#
loop_
_entity_poly.entity_id
_entity_poly.type
_entity_poly.pdbx_seq_one_letter_code
_entity_poly.pdbx_strand_id
1 'polypeptide(L)'
;MVGTIQKEEESIVADKTKKRTKQVLFLENTDRESLPIEIFLYSILDNTGYGSSISLPALENDFNSPGNIFALSKTGLVTKIQEAQEKYPNEIIYTDHAGIKELQFKRKIDPIEMLTSYYEK
;
A
#
# COMPACT_ATOMS: atom_id res chain seq x y z
N MET A 1 35.71 8.45 4.66
CA MET A 1 35.88 9.22 3.42
C MET A 1 34.49 9.43 2.85
N VAL A 2 33.98 10.65 2.95
CA VAL A 2 32.58 11.02 2.68
C VAL A 2 32.41 11.13 1.16
N GLY A 3 31.52 10.33 0.59
CA GLY A 3 31.17 10.37 -0.84
C GLY A 3 30.19 11.50 -1.12
N THR A 4 30.69 12.57 -1.72
CA THR A 4 29.90 13.70 -2.24
C THR A 4 29.20 13.26 -3.54
N ILE A 5 27.87 13.31 -3.59
CA ILE A 5 27.10 13.22 -4.85
C ILE A 5 26.92 14.65 -5.37
N GLN A 6 27.52 14.94 -6.52
CA GLN A 6 27.30 16.20 -7.24
C GLN A 6 25.97 16.13 -8.00
N LYS A 7 25.12 17.14 -7.81
CA LYS A 7 23.90 17.35 -8.59
C LYS A 7 24.27 17.81 -10.00
N GLU A 8 23.75 17.15 -11.03
CA GLU A 8 23.71 17.69 -12.38
C GLU A 8 22.55 18.68 -12.48
N GLU A 9 22.86 19.96 -12.70
CA GLU A 9 21.88 20.99 -13.05
C GLU A 9 21.82 21.11 -14.57
N GLU A 10 20.73 20.63 -15.18
CA GLU A 10 20.43 20.88 -16.59
C GLU A 10 19.96 22.34 -16.78
N SER A 11 20.75 23.15 -17.48
CA SER A 11 20.41 24.52 -17.83
C SER A 11 19.50 24.57 -19.05
N ILE A 12 18.29 25.13 -18.92
CA ILE A 12 17.44 25.49 -20.06
C ILE A 12 17.38 27.01 -20.28
N VAL A 13 17.56 27.36 -21.55
CA VAL A 13 17.82 28.68 -22.14
C VAL A 13 16.69 29.67 -21.85
N ALA A 14 17.11 30.92 -21.61
CA ALA A 14 16.26 32.04 -21.25
C ALA A 14 15.35 32.50 -22.41
N ASP A 15 14.04 32.42 -22.20
CA ASP A 15 13.06 33.26 -22.91
C ASP A 15 12.32 34.15 -21.89
N LYS A 16 12.22 35.45 -22.22
CA LYS A 16 11.76 36.51 -21.32
C LYS A 16 10.22 36.56 -21.24
N THR A 17 9.61 35.64 -20.50
CA THR A 17 8.17 35.76 -20.15
C THR A 17 7.85 34.94 -18.90
N LYS A 18 7.36 35.61 -17.83
CA LYS A 18 6.81 35.04 -16.57
C LYS A 18 7.45 33.72 -16.11
N LYS A 19 8.39 33.79 -15.15
CA LYS A 19 8.83 32.64 -14.35
C LYS A 19 7.62 31.96 -13.70
N ARG A 20 7.11 30.90 -14.32
CA ARG A 20 6.22 29.93 -13.67
C ARG A 20 7.11 29.03 -12.83
N THR A 21 7.07 29.20 -11.51
CA THR A 21 7.74 28.30 -10.59
C THR A 21 7.05 26.94 -10.70
N LYS A 22 7.71 25.97 -11.33
CA LYS A 22 7.22 24.58 -11.39
C LYS A 22 7.39 23.97 -10.00
N GLN A 23 6.29 23.77 -9.28
CA GLN A 23 6.29 22.96 -8.07
C GLN A 23 6.09 21.51 -8.47
N VAL A 24 7.03 20.65 -8.08
CA VAL A 24 6.91 19.19 -8.23
C VAL A 24 6.59 18.63 -6.85
N LEU A 25 5.50 17.86 -6.75
CA LEU A 25 5.07 17.18 -5.54
C LEU A 25 5.28 15.68 -5.74
N PHE A 26 5.82 15.02 -4.72
CA PHE A 26 6.04 13.58 -4.69
C PHE A 26 5.22 12.98 -3.54
N LEU A 27 4.63 11.82 -3.79
CA LEU A 27 4.03 11.01 -2.75
C LEU A 27 5.03 9.94 -2.34
N GLU A 28 5.48 10.00 -1.09
CA GLU A 28 6.42 9.02 -0.57
C GLU A 28 5.70 7.78 -0.08
N ASN A 29 6.27 6.61 -0.39
CA ASN A 29 5.82 5.34 0.15
C ASN A 29 6.34 5.19 1.58
N THR A 30 5.45 5.02 2.55
CA THR A 30 5.80 4.94 3.98
C THR A 30 5.04 3.79 4.65
N ASP A 31 5.30 3.54 5.93
CA ASP A 31 4.69 2.39 6.62
C ASP A 31 3.23 2.65 7.05
N ARG A 32 2.81 3.93 7.05
CA ARG A 32 1.44 4.37 7.38
C ARG A 32 0.91 3.73 8.68
N GLU A 33 1.64 3.87 9.79
CA GLU A 33 1.26 3.30 11.09
C GLU A 33 -0.18 3.64 11.51
N SER A 34 -0.63 4.86 11.21
CA SER A 34 -1.99 5.34 11.50
C SER A 34 -3.10 4.73 10.64
N LEU A 35 -2.78 3.94 9.61
CA LEU A 35 -3.76 3.28 8.75
C LEU A 35 -4.49 2.17 9.54
N PRO A 36 -5.82 2.29 9.73
CA PRO A 36 -6.60 1.27 10.43
C PRO A 36 -6.69 -0.02 9.61
N ILE A 37 -6.60 -1.15 10.30
CA ILE A 37 -6.64 -2.48 9.67
C ILE A 37 -7.96 -2.77 8.97
N GLU A 38 -9.06 -2.30 9.53
CA GLU A 38 -10.39 -2.42 8.94
C GLU A 38 -10.46 -1.70 7.58
N ILE A 39 -9.89 -0.49 7.47
CA ILE A 39 -9.86 0.30 6.23
C ILE A 39 -8.92 -0.34 5.20
N PHE A 40 -7.77 -0.83 5.66
CA PHE A 40 -6.85 -1.60 4.84
C PHE A 40 -7.53 -2.86 4.26
N LEU A 41 -8.20 -3.66 5.09
CA LEU A 41 -8.90 -4.87 4.67
C LEU A 41 -10.07 -4.58 3.74
N TYR A 42 -10.85 -3.52 4.00
CA TYR A 42 -11.91 -3.10 3.09
C TYR A 42 -11.38 -2.92 1.66
N SER A 43 -10.24 -2.22 1.50
CA SER A 43 -9.66 -1.98 0.16
C SER A 43 -9.27 -3.25 -0.60
N ILE A 44 -8.95 -4.32 0.12
CA ILE A 44 -8.62 -5.63 -0.46
C ILE A 44 -9.90 -6.39 -0.80
N LEU A 45 -10.87 -6.41 0.13
CA LEU A 45 -12.11 -7.18 0.00
C LEU A 45 -13.06 -6.60 -1.06
N ASP A 46 -13.06 -5.28 -1.25
CA ASP A 46 -13.88 -4.57 -2.25
C ASP A 46 -13.27 -4.63 -3.67
N ASN A 47 -12.02 -5.08 -3.80
CA ASN A 47 -11.37 -5.18 -5.10
C ASN A 47 -11.92 -6.39 -5.89
N THR A 48 -12.71 -6.14 -6.93
CA THR A 48 -13.34 -7.17 -7.77
C THR A 48 -12.34 -8.06 -8.53
N GLY A 49 -11.08 -7.64 -8.65
CA GLY A 49 -10.01 -8.42 -9.28
C GLY A 49 -9.37 -9.44 -8.34
N TYR A 50 -9.66 -9.40 -7.04
CA TYR A 50 -9.08 -10.29 -6.05
C TYR A 50 -9.97 -11.49 -5.73
N GLY A 51 -9.31 -12.61 -5.48
CA GLY A 51 -9.93 -13.85 -5.03
C GLY A 51 -9.67 -14.14 -3.55
N SER A 52 -9.81 -15.40 -3.16
CA SER A 52 -9.53 -15.85 -1.79
C SER A 52 -8.04 -16.08 -1.50
N SER A 53 -7.16 -16.01 -2.50
CA SER A 53 -5.71 -16.00 -2.34
C SER A 53 -5.13 -14.92 -3.24
N ILE A 54 -4.30 -14.05 -2.67
CA ILE A 54 -3.75 -12.88 -3.34
C ILE A 54 -2.26 -12.82 -3.05
N SER A 55 -1.46 -12.78 -4.11
CA SER A 55 0.00 -12.70 -3.97
C SER A 55 0.43 -11.32 -3.42
N LEU A 56 1.54 -11.28 -2.67
CA LEU A 56 2.11 -10.01 -2.19
C LEU A 56 2.40 -9.02 -3.33
N PRO A 57 2.98 -9.42 -4.50
CA PRO A 57 3.17 -8.50 -5.63
C PRO A 57 1.86 -7.87 -6.14
N ALA A 58 0.76 -8.61 -6.12
CA ALA A 58 -0.56 -8.10 -6.52
C ALA A 58 -1.05 -7.04 -5.52
N LEU A 59 -0.93 -7.30 -4.21
CA LEU A 59 -1.27 -6.34 -3.15
C LEU A 59 -0.36 -5.10 -3.17
N GLU A 60 0.85 -5.23 -3.71
CA GLU A 60 1.81 -4.13 -3.82
C GLU A 60 1.56 -3.28 -5.07
N ASN A 61 1.36 -3.89 -6.25
CA ASN A 61 1.52 -3.19 -7.53
C ASN A 61 0.30 -3.20 -8.46
N ASP A 62 -0.70 -4.06 -8.23
CA ASP A 62 -1.85 -4.11 -9.14
C ASP A 62 -2.63 -2.78 -9.18
N PHE A 63 -3.43 -2.61 -10.22
CA PHE A 63 -4.36 -1.49 -10.28
C PHE A 63 -5.33 -1.55 -9.10
N ASN A 64 -5.47 -0.43 -8.38
CA ASN A 64 -6.21 -0.35 -7.12
C ASN A 64 -5.74 -1.35 -6.04
N SER A 65 -4.44 -1.70 -6.04
CA SER A 65 -3.85 -2.44 -4.93
C SER A 65 -3.79 -1.58 -3.66
N PRO A 66 -3.82 -2.18 -2.46
CA PRO A 66 -3.65 -1.42 -1.22
C PRO A 66 -2.29 -0.72 -1.14
N GLY A 67 -1.23 -1.30 -1.74
CA GLY A 67 0.08 -0.68 -1.85
C GLY A 67 0.03 0.67 -2.57
N ASN A 68 -0.70 0.73 -3.68
CA ASN A 68 -0.88 1.94 -4.48
C ASN A 68 -1.86 2.94 -3.83
N ILE A 69 -2.99 2.47 -3.28
CA ILE A 69 -4.02 3.33 -2.68
C ILE A 69 -3.46 4.11 -1.48
N PHE A 70 -2.68 3.45 -0.63
CA PHE A 70 -2.19 4.05 0.62
C PHE A 70 -0.74 4.54 0.52
N ALA A 71 -0.09 4.37 -0.64
CA ALA A 71 1.35 4.60 -0.83
C ALA A 71 2.15 3.93 0.29
N LEU A 72 2.00 2.61 0.39
CA LEU A 72 2.71 1.81 1.39
C LEU A 72 4.10 1.47 0.90
N SER A 73 5.07 1.51 1.81
CA SER A 73 6.34 0.82 1.60
C SER A 73 6.10 -0.70 1.58
N LYS A 74 7.01 -1.47 1.01
CA LYS A 74 6.93 -2.93 1.05
C LYS A 74 6.87 -3.47 2.48
N THR A 75 7.64 -2.87 3.39
CA THR A 75 7.64 -3.23 4.81
C THR A 75 6.28 -2.89 5.43
N GLY A 76 5.76 -1.68 5.21
CA GLY A 76 4.45 -1.25 5.69
C GLY A 76 3.32 -2.15 5.23
N LEU A 77 3.32 -2.54 3.96
CA LEU A 77 2.32 -3.47 3.41
C LEU A 77 2.37 -4.83 4.14
N VAL A 78 3.56 -5.41 4.29
CA VAL A 78 3.72 -6.69 5.01
C VAL A 78 3.30 -6.57 6.46
N THR A 79 3.66 -5.48 7.14
CA THR A 79 3.23 -5.22 8.52
C THR A 79 1.70 -5.16 8.62
N LYS A 80 1.01 -4.44 7.72
CA LYS A 80 -0.46 -4.38 7.72
C LYS A 80 -1.12 -5.73 7.43
N ILE A 81 -0.52 -6.55 6.58
CA ILE A 81 -0.97 -7.93 6.33
C ILE A 81 -0.83 -8.78 7.60
N GLN A 82 0.29 -8.66 8.32
CA GLN A 82 0.53 -9.39 9.56
C GLN A 82 -0.43 -8.94 10.68
N GLU A 83 -0.59 -7.63 10.86
CA GLU A 83 -1.57 -7.04 11.79
C GLU A 83 -3.01 -7.52 11.48
N ALA A 84 -3.37 -7.63 10.20
CA ALA A 84 -4.66 -8.18 9.78
C ALA A 84 -4.82 -9.66 10.15
N GLN A 85 -3.79 -10.48 9.93
CA GLN A 85 -3.81 -11.88 10.35
C GLN A 85 -3.92 -12.02 11.87
N GLU A 86 -3.20 -11.20 12.64
CA GLU A 86 -3.24 -11.23 14.10
C GLU A 86 -4.62 -10.84 14.65
N LYS A 87 -5.27 -9.86 14.00
CA LYS A 87 -6.59 -9.39 14.39
C LYS A 87 -7.73 -10.34 13.96
N TYR A 88 -7.59 -11.01 12.82
CA TYR A 88 -8.59 -11.93 12.26
C TYR A 88 -7.99 -13.31 11.96
N PRO A 89 -7.45 -14.04 12.97
CA PRO A 89 -6.69 -15.27 12.75
C PRO A 89 -7.55 -16.45 12.27
N ASN A 90 -8.87 -16.37 12.44
CA ASN A 90 -9.81 -17.40 11.99
C ASN A 90 -10.26 -17.18 10.54
N GLU A 91 -10.02 -16.00 10.00
CA GLU A 91 -10.45 -15.58 8.67
C GLU A 91 -9.27 -15.44 7.71
N ILE A 92 -8.12 -15.02 8.22
CA ILE A 92 -6.97 -14.61 7.42
C ILE A 92 -5.76 -15.51 7.70
N ILE A 93 -5.02 -15.84 6.65
CA ILE A 93 -3.70 -16.47 6.71
C ILE A 93 -2.77 -15.69 5.79
N TYR A 94 -1.56 -15.42 6.25
CA TYR A 94 -0.46 -14.96 5.43
C TYR A 94 0.61 -16.04 5.40
N THR A 95 0.96 -16.51 4.21
CA THR A 95 1.93 -17.60 4.02
C THR A 95 3.19 -17.09 3.34
N ASP A 96 4.30 -17.75 3.65
CA ASP A 96 5.56 -17.64 2.92
C ASP A 96 6.06 -19.06 2.68
N HIS A 97 5.77 -19.60 1.50
CA HIS A 97 6.15 -20.96 1.16
C HIS A 97 7.02 -20.94 -0.09
N ALA A 98 8.28 -21.40 0.07
CA ALA A 98 9.29 -21.38 -0.99
C ALA A 98 9.47 -19.99 -1.66
N GLY A 99 9.31 -18.91 -0.89
CA GLY A 99 9.44 -17.52 -1.37
C GLY A 99 8.19 -16.95 -2.02
N ILE A 100 7.12 -17.74 -2.16
CA ILE A 100 5.81 -17.26 -2.60
C ILE A 100 5.06 -16.77 -1.35
N LYS A 101 4.78 -15.46 -1.35
CA LYS A 101 4.07 -14.78 -0.27
C LYS A 101 2.64 -14.48 -0.68
N GLU A 102 1.67 -14.97 0.08
CA GLU A 102 0.24 -14.82 -0.25
C GLU A 102 -0.60 -14.52 0.99
N LEU A 103 -1.57 -13.61 0.81
CA LEU A 103 -2.68 -13.37 1.73
C LEU A 103 -3.86 -14.25 1.30
N GLN A 104 -4.39 -15.04 2.23
CA GLN A 104 -5.46 -16.00 2.00
C GLN A 104 -6.63 -15.76 2.96
N PHE A 105 -7.85 -15.82 2.42
CA PHE A 105 -9.10 -15.74 3.17
C PHE A 105 -9.72 -17.13 3.31
N LYS A 106 -9.80 -17.63 4.55
CA LYS A 106 -10.40 -18.93 4.90
C LYS A 106 -11.90 -19.00 4.61
N ARG A 107 -12.57 -17.86 4.67
CA ARG A 107 -13.99 -17.69 4.36
C ARG A 107 -14.22 -16.33 3.71
N LYS A 108 -15.37 -16.18 3.04
CA LYS A 108 -15.79 -14.88 2.54
C LYS A 108 -16.08 -13.94 3.72
N ILE A 109 -15.48 -12.76 3.69
CA ILE A 109 -15.72 -11.66 4.62
C ILE A 109 -16.51 -10.61 3.83
N ASP A 110 -17.54 -10.02 4.44
CA ASP A 110 -18.23 -8.89 3.85
C ASP A 110 -17.37 -7.62 4.02
N PRO A 111 -16.99 -6.91 2.94
CA PRO A 111 -16.27 -5.65 3.06
C PRO A 111 -16.98 -4.65 3.98
N ILE A 112 -18.31 -4.58 3.95
CA ILE A 112 -19.08 -3.60 4.72
C ILE A 112 -18.92 -3.84 6.23
N GLU A 113 -18.81 -5.09 6.68
CA GLU A 113 -18.55 -5.42 8.09
C GLU A 113 -17.25 -4.77 8.59
N MET A 114 -16.23 -4.61 7.74
CA MET A 114 -14.99 -3.92 8.11
C MET A 114 -15.24 -2.42 8.36
N LEU A 115 -16.01 -1.77 7.49
CA LEU A 115 -16.33 -0.35 7.66
C LEU A 115 -17.19 -0.12 8.90
N THR A 116 -18.23 -0.93 9.09
CA THR A 116 -19.07 -0.91 10.29
C THR A 116 -18.23 -1.07 11.56
N SER A 117 -17.36 -2.08 11.59
CA SER A 117 -16.46 -2.32 12.73
C SER A 117 -15.51 -1.14 13.02
N TYR A 118 -15.18 -0.33 12.01
CA TYR A 118 -14.29 0.83 12.20
C TYR A 118 -15.03 2.07 12.68
N TYR A 119 -16.17 2.40 12.07
CA TYR A 119 -16.88 3.66 12.29
C TYR A 119 -17.87 3.61 13.46
N GLU A 120 -18.32 2.43 13.89
CA GLU A 120 -19.25 2.27 15.02
C GLU A 120 -18.56 2.06 16.37
N LYS A 121 -17.29 2.47 16.49
CA LYS A 121 -16.53 2.45 17.75
C LYS A 121 -16.90 3.61 18.68
#